data_AF-A0A7L4JM50-F1
#
_entry.id   AF-A0A7L4JM50-F1
#
_cell.length_a   1.000
_cell.length_b   1.000
_cell.length_c   1.000
_cell.angle_alpha   90.00
_cell.angle_beta   90.00
_cell.angle_gamma   90.00
#
_symmetry.space_group_name_H-M   'P 1'
#
loop_
_entity.id
_entity.type
_entity.pdbx_description
1 polymer ?
#
loop_
_entity_poly.entity_id
_entity_poly.type
_entity_poly.pdbx_seq_one_letter_code
_entity_poly.pdbx_strand_id
1 'polypeptide(L)'
;GLQEYVEAVSFQYFIKTRSLISIEDINKQLIFKPEDREDTSMVNVFNYRDLIPHTLSLKVTPVDYLLGVADLTGELMRLCISSVGNGDIDTPFELSQFLRQIYDGFTFIGNTGPYEVSKKLYTLKQSLAKVENACYTLKVRGSEIPKHVLVDVFSTKTELIDHEECLS
;
A
#
# COMPACT_ATOMS: atom_id res chain seq x y z
N GLY A 1 -3.23 4.34 13.29
CA GLY A 1 -4.70 4.48 13.45
C GLY A 1 -5.41 3.58 12.45
N LEU A 2 -6.73 3.72 12.24
CA LEU A 2 -7.46 2.92 11.25
C LEU A 2 -6.97 3.15 9.81
N GLN A 3 -6.67 4.40 9.44
CA GLN A 3 -6.14 4.76 8.12
C GLN A 3 -4.78 4.10 7.87
N GLU A 4 -3.86 4.18 8.83
CA GLU A 4 -2.56 3.49 8.81
C GLU A 4 -2.71 1.96 8.66
N TYR A 5 -3.70 1.37 9.36
CA TYR A 5 -3.98 -0.05 9.23
C TYR A 5 -4.45 -0.40 7.81
N VAL A 6 -5.36 0.39 7.25
CA VAL A 6 -5.81 0.25 5.84
C VAL A 6 -4.63 0.35 4.89
N GLU A 7 -3.77 1.36 5.03
CA GLU A 7 -2.56 1.54 4.24
C GLU A 7 -1.66 0.29 4.32
N ALA A 8 -1.35 -0.19 5.53
CA ALA A 8 -0.49 -1.35 5.73
C ALA A 8 -1.05 -2.63 5.11
N VAL A 9 -2.32 -2.96 5.34
CA VAL A 9 -2.92 -4.20 4.82
C VAL A 9 -3.13 -4.14 3.31
N SER A 10 -3.47 -2.96 2.77
CA SER A 10 -3.63 -2.77 1.34
C SER A 10 -2.28 -2.82 0.61
N PHE A 11 -1.22 -2.29 1.20
CA PHE A 11 0.13 -2.40 0.66
C PHE A 11 0.61 -3.84 0.63
N GLN A 12 0.45 -4.58 1.75
CA GLN A 12 0.78 -6.00 1.78
C GLN A 12 -0.02 -6.80 0.74
N TYR A 13 -1.32 -6.52 0.62
CA TYR A 13 -2.19 -7.21 -0.33
C TYR A 13 -1.72 -6.95 -1.77
N PHE A 14 -1.45 -5.70 -2.15
CA PHE A 14 -0.91 -5.35 -3.46
C PHE A 14 0.42 -6.06 -3.76
N ILE A 15 1.33 -6.16 -2.77
CA ILE A 15 2.59 -6.89 -2.93
C ILE A 15 2.34 -8.36 -3.31
N LYS A 16 1.31 -8.99 -2.74
CA LYS A 16 0.99 -10.41 -2.96
C LYS A 16 0.15 -10.66 -4.20
N THR A 17 -0.77 -9.78 -4.54
CA THR A 17 -1.84 -10.06 -5.53
C THR A 17 -1.87 -9.10 -6.70
N ARG A 18 -1.14 -7.98 -6.65
CA ARG A 18 -1.21 -6.87 -7.61
C ARG A 18 -2.62 -6.29 -7.78
N SER A 19 -3.41 -6.32 -6.72
CA SER A 19 -4.77 -5.77 -6.70
C SER A 19 -5.03 -4.97 -5.43
N LEU A 20 -6.14 -4.23 -5.40
CA LEU A 20 -6.59 -3.46 -4.23
C LEU A 20 -7.53 -4.33 -3.40
N ILE A 21 -7.25 -4.47 -2.10
CA ILE A 21 -8.16 -5.14 -1.16
C ILE A 21 -9.41 -4.31 -0.93
N SER A 22 -10.59 -4.94 -0.94
CA SER A 22 -11.86 -4.24 -0.71
C SER A 22 -12.08 -3.91 0.77
N ILE A 23 -12.92 -2.92 1.05
CA ILE A 23 -13.29 -2.56 2.43
C ILE A 23 -14.02 -3.70 3.14
N GLU A 24 -14.80 -4.50 2.41
CA GLU A 24 -15.45 -5.70 2.95
C GLU A 24 -14.43 -6.74 3.38
N ASP A 25 -13.39 -6.97 2.58
CA ASP A 25 -12.34 -7.93 2.91
C ASP A 25 -11.45 -7.48 4.07
N ILE A 26 -11.24 -6.16 4.23
CA ILE A 26 -10.63 -5.62 5.45
C ILE A 26 -11.55 -5.85 6.66
N ASN A 27 -12.84 -5.52 6.54
CA ASN A 27 -13.79 -5.65 7.64
C ASN A 27 -13.99 -7.10 8.10
N LYS A 28 -13.88 -8.08 7.19
CA LYS A 28 -13.89 -9.52 7.54
C LYS A 28 -12.73 -9.92 8.45
N GLN A 29 -11.57 -9.26 8.33
CA GLN A 29 -10.39 -9.53 9.16
C GLN A 29 -10.51 -8.93 10.58
N LEU A 30 -11.42 -7.97 10.77
CA LEU A 30 -11.62 -7.25 12.02
C LEU A 30 -12.79 -7.82 12.85
N ILE A 31 -13.07 -9.11 12.69
CA ILE A 31 -14.05 -9.87 13.48
C ILE A 31 -13.28 -10.76 14.45
N PHE A 32 -13.38 -10.44 15.73
CA PHE A 32 -12.71 -11.13 16.83
C PHE A 32 -13.73 -11.98 17.58
N LYS A 33 -13.55 -13.29 17.51
CA LYS A 33 -14.32 -14.24 18.31
C LYS A 33 -13.60 -14.45 19.64
N PRO A 34 -14.32 -14.49 20.77
CA PRO A 34 -13.71 -14.87 22.03
C PRO A 34 -13.14 -16.29 21.90
N GLU A 35 -11.92 -16.50 22.42
CA GLU A 35 -11.33 -17.83 22.54
C GLU A 35 -12.14 -18.65 23.54
N ASP A 36 -12.45 -19.89 23.18
CA ASP A 36 -12.95 -20.88 24.14
C ASP A 36 -11.80 -21.22 25.10
N ARG A 37 -11.69 -20.46 26.19
CA ARG A 37 -10.76 -20.81 27.27
C ARG A 37 -11.28 -22.08 27.95
N GLU A 38 -10.72 -23.23 27.58
CA GLU A 38 -10.88 -24.52 28.27
C GLU A 38 -10.14 -24.55 29.63
N ASP A 39 -10.14 -23.49 30.43
CA ASP A 39 -9.62 -23.55 31.81
C ASP A 39 -10.76 -23.60 32.81
N THR A 40 -11.17 -24.83 33.07
CA THR A 40 -12.05 -25.21 34.16
C THR A 40 -11.25 -25.22 35.46
N SER A 41 -11.32 -24.15 36.25
CA SER A 41 -11.25 -24.27 37.71
C SER A 41 -11.70 -23.00 38.44
N MET A 42 -12.93 -23.07 38.94
CA MET A 42 -13.43 -22.45 40.18
C MET A 42 -13.10 -20.98 40.46
N VAL A 43 -14.04 -20.07 40.16
CA VAL A 43 -14.43 -19.01 41.12
C VAL A 43 -15.95 -18.80 41.08
N ASN A 44 -16.52 -18.79 42.26
CA ASN A 44 -17.95 -18.89 42.55
C ASN A 44 -18.62 -17.50 42.58
N VAL A 45 -19.89 -17.46 42.16
CA VAL A 45 -20.97 -16.51 42.53
C VAL A 45 -20.68 -15.01 42.37
N PHE A 46 -21.15 -14.38 41.29
CA PHE A 46 -21.96 -13.14 41.28
C PHE A 46 -22.43 -12.83 39.83
N ASN A 47 -23.74 -12.83 39.59
CA ASN A 47 -24.48 -12.27 38.43
C ASN A 47 -24.16 -12.77 36.99
N TYR A 48 -24.69 -13.95 36.64
CA TYR A 48 -24.70 -14.52 35.28
C TYR A 48 -25.81 -13.93 34.38
N ARG A 49 -25.81 -12.62 34.10
CA ARG A 49 -26.66 -12.04 33.04
C ARG A 49 -25.91 -11.58 31.78
N ASP A 50 -24.57 -11.63 31.77
CA ASP A 50 -23.76 -11.08 30.66
C ASP A 50 -22.80 -12.08 29.98
N LEU A 51 -22.94 -13.39 30.20
CA LEU A 51 -22.04 -14.42 29.62
C LEU A 51 -22.36 -14.80 28.16
N ILE A 52 -22.75 -13.84 27.32
CA ILE A 52 -22.72 -14.09 25.88
C ILE A 52 -21.25 -13.94 25.45
N PRO A 53 -20.63 -14.92 24.78
CA PRO A 53 -19.38 -14.70 24.07
C PRO A 53 -19.61 -13.60 23.02
N HIS A 54 -19.34 -12.35 23.38
CA HIS A 54 -19.58 -11.21 22.52
C HIS A 54 -18.51 -11.23 21.42
N THR A 55 -18.93 -11.55 20.20
CA THR A 55 -18.10 -11.32 19.02
C THR A 55 -17.86 -9.82 18.91
N LEU A 56 -16.59 -9.41 19.00
CA LEU A 56 -16.19 -8.02 18.83
C LEU A 56 -15.91 -7.78 17.35
N SER A 57 -16.53 -6.78 16.76
CA SER A 57 -16.26 -6.39 15.37
C SER A 57 -15.92 -4.91 15.28
N LEU A 58 -14.86 -4.59 14.56
CA LEU A 58 -14.51 -3.21 14.20
C LEU A 58 -14.77 -3.01 12.70
N LYS A 59 -15.44 -1.91 12.35
CA LYS A 59 -15.72 -1.56 10.96
C LYS A 59 -14.93 -0.32 10.54
N VAL A 60 -14.16 -0.46 9.47
CA VAL A 60 -13.54 0.65 8.76
C VAL A 60 -14.62 1.46 8.07
N THR A 61 -14.61 2.78 8.25
CA THR A 61 -15.53 3.67 7.55
C THR A 61 -15.09 3.86 6.10
N PRO A 62 -16.00 4.17 5.15
CA PRO A 62 -15.61 4.48 3.77
C PRO A 62 -14.58 5.61 3.68
N VAL A 63 -14.65 6.59 4.58
CA VAL A 63 -13.72 7.72 4.63
C VAL A 63 -12.34 7.26 5.10
N ASP A 64 -12.25 6.47 6.17
CA ASP A 64 -10.96 5.93 6.64
C ASP A 64 -10.32 5.01 5.60
N TYR A 65 -11.14 4.25 4.87
CA TYR A 65 -10.66 3.43 3.76
C TYR A 65 -10.07 4.30 2.64
N LEU A 66 -10.81 5.31 2.17
CA LEU A 66 -10.33 6.21 1.12
C LEU A 66 -9.07 6.97 1.54
N LEU A 67 -8.97 7.44 2.78
CA LEU A 67 -7.79 8.15 3.26
C LEU A 67 -6.57 7.23 3.37
N GLY A 68 -6.75 6.00 3.88
CA GLY A 68 -5.68 5.00 3.92
C GLY A 68 -5.22 4.53 2.53
N VAL A 69 -6.15 4.36 1.58
CA VAL A 69 -5.80 4.06 0.18
C VAL A 69 -5.10 5.23 -0.50
N ALA A 70 -5.43 6.47 -0.14
CA ALA A 70 -4.69 7.61 -0.64
C ALA A 70 -3.24 7.62 -0.16
N ASP A 71 -3.00 7.30 1.12
CA ASP A 71 -1.65 7.22 1.69
C ASP A 71 -0.84 6.04 1.13
N LEU A 72 -1.48 4.89 0.91
CA LEU A 72 -0.92 3.76 0.16
C LEU A 72 -0.25 4.19 -1.15
N THR A 73 -0.80 5.16 -1.88
CA THR A 73 -0.22 5.59 -3.17
C THR A 73 1.16 6.24 -3.02
N GLY A 74 1.44 6.83 -1.86
CA GLY A 74 2.78 7.30 -1.50
C GLY A 74 3.75 6.14 -1.33
N GLU A 75 3.35 5.08 -0.63
CA GLU A 75 4.19 3.90 -0.42
C GLU A 75 4.43 3.10 -1.71
N LEU A 76 3.42 2.99 -2.57
CA LEU A 76 3.57 2.40 -3.90
C LEU A 76 4.50 3.22 -4.81
N MET A 77 4.46 4.55 -4.71
CA MET A 77 5.44 5.40 -5.39
C MET A 77 6.85 5.14 -4.85
N ARG A 78 7.06 5.05 -3.53
CA ARG A 78 8.37 4.70 -2.96
C ARG A 78 8.86 3.33 -3.46
N LEU A 79 7.98 2.32 -3.47
CA LEU A 79 8.26 1.00 -4.01
C LEU A 79 8.69 1.07 -5.47
N CYS A 80 7.99 1.87 -6.29
CA CYS A 80 8.37 2.08 -7.69
C CYS A 80 9.79 2.61 -7.81
N ILE A 81 10.12 3.71 -7.12
CA ILE A 81 11.44 4.33 -7.23
C ILE A 81 12.54 3.40 -6.72
N SER A 82 12.29 2.67 -5.62
CA SER A 82 13.22 1.68 -5.08
C SER A 82 13.45 0.53 -6.07
N SER A 83 12.39 0.02 -6.70
CA SER A 83 12.50 -1.06 -7.69
C SER A 83 13.34 -0.65 -8.90
N VAL A 84 13.14 0.57 -9.42
CA VAL A 84 13.96 1.14 -10.49
C VAL A 84 15.43 1.26 -10.07
N GLY A 85 15.69 1.72 -8.84
CA GLY A 85 17.04 1.83 -8.29
C GLY A 85 17.78 0.48 -8.21
N ASN A 86 17.03 -0.60 -7.99
CA ASN A 86 17.53 -1.97 -7.94
C ASN A 86 17.57 -2.67 -9.31
N GLY A 87 17.29 -1.95 -10.41
CA GLY A 87 17.33 -2.50 -11.77
C GLY A 87 16.08 -3.27 -12.20
N ASP A 88 14.99 -3.24 -11.43
CA ASP A 88 13.70 -3.83 -11.84
C ASP A 88 13.05 -2.96 -12.92
N ILE A 89 12.71 -3.59 -14.04
CA ILE A 89 12.12 -2.95 -15.21
C ILE A 89 10.64 -3.31 -15.41
N ASP A 90 10.08 -4.24 -14.64
CA ASP A 90 8.71 -4.74 -14.79
C ASP A 90 7.79 -4.12 -13.74
N THR A 91 8.18 -4.17 -12.46
CA THR A 91 7.41 -3.63 -11.33
C THR A 91 6.95 -2.17 -11.51
N PRO A 92 7.77 -1.24 -12.06
CA PRO A 92 7.35 0.14 -12.28
C PRO A 92 6.11 0.29 -13.17
N PHE A 93 6.00 -0.52 -14.23
CA PHE A 93 4.85 -0.44 -15.15
C PHE A 93 3.58 -1.01 -14.52
N GLU A 94 3.69 -2.07 -13.74
CA GLU A 94 2.58 -2.61 -12.95
C GLU A 94 2.06 -1.58 -11.94
N LEU A 95 2.98 -0.91 -11.24
CA LEU A 95 2.67 0.16 -10.29
C LEU A 95 2.03 1.37 -10.98
N SER A 96 2.54 1.76 -12.16
CA SER A 96 1.96 2.86 -12.94
C SER A 96 0.52 2.56 -13.36
N GLN A 97 0.26 1.35 -13.85
CA GLN A 97 -1.09 0.94 -14.22
C GLN A 97 -2.03 0.97 -13.01
N PHE A 98 -1.58 0.42 -11.88
CA PHE A 98 -2.39 0.36 -10.67
C PHE A 98 -2.66 1.75 -10.06
N LEU A 99 -1.66 2.62 -9.97
CA LEU A 99 -1.84 4.00 -9.48
C LEU A 99 -2.77 4.81 -10.36
N ARG A 100 -2.74 4.59 -11.68
CA ARG A 100 -3.65 5.26 -12.60
C ARG A 100 -5.10 4.85 -12.35
N GLN A 101 -5.37 3.56 -12.13
CA GLN A 101 -6.71 3.09 -11.77
C GLN A 101 -7.20 3.69 -10.44
N ILE A 102 -6.32 3.80 -9.44
CA ILE A 102 -6.66 4.47 -8.18
C ILE A 102 -6.97 5.95 -8.44
N TYR A 103 -6.11 6.67 -9.19
CA TYR A 103 -6.33 8.07 -9.52
C TYR A 103 -7.66 8.30 -10.25
N ASP A 104 -7.98 7.47 -11.23
CA ASP A 104 -9.25 7.53 -11.96
C ASP A 104 -10.45 7.31 -11.00
N GLY A 105 -10.33 6.40 -10.03
CA GLY A 105 -11.33 6.21 -8.97
C GLY A 105 -11.51 7.44 -8.07
N PHE A 106 -10.42 8.07 -7.63
CA PHE A 106 -10.51 9.28 -6.79
C PHE A 106 -11.03 10.49 -7.56
N THR A 107 -10.66 10.64 -8.84
CA THR A 107 -11.21 11.72 -9.69
C THR A 107 -12.69 11.51 -10.00
N PHE A 108 -13.14 10.26 -10.14
CA PHE A 108 -14.55 9.92 -10.29
C PHE A 108 -15.39 10.34 -9.07
N ILE A 109 -14.87 10.16 -7.86
CA ILE A 109 -15.51 10.68 -6.64
C ILE A 109 -15.53 12.23 -6.68
N GLY A 110 -14.41 12.84 -7.05
CA GLY A 110 -14.29 14.29 -7.23
C GLY A 110 -14.79 15.08 -6.01
N ASN A 111 -15.59 16.12 -6.26
CA ASN A 111 -16.10 17.02 -5.21
C ASN A 111 -17.33 16.45 -4.46
N THR A 112 -17.75 15.23 -4.74
CA THR A 112 -18.87 14.58 -4.02
C THR A 112 -18.42 13.93 -2.72
N GLY A 113 -17.10 13.73 -2.54
CA GLY A 113 -16.52 13.14 -1.35
C GLY A 113 -16.22 14.15 -0.23
N PRO A 114 -15.80 13.66 0.95
CA PRO A 114 -15.32 14.51 2.03
C PRO A 114 -14.13 15.38 1.62
N TYR A 115 -14.01 16.56 2.21
CA TYR A 115 -12.96 17.54 1.90
C TYR A 115 -11.53 16.99 2.08
N GLU A 116 -11.35 16.11 3.07
CA GLU A 116 -10.07 15.44 3.35
C GLU A 116 -9.63 14.56 2.18
N VAL A 117 -10.58 13.87 1.53
CA VAL A 117 -10.32 13.04 0.35
C VAL A 117 -9.90 13.92 -0.83
N SER A 118 -10.58 15.06 -1.03
CA SER A 118 -10.21 16.02 -2.07
C SER A 118 -8.80 16.60 -1.87
N LYS A 119 -8.36 16.82 -0.63
CA LYS A 119 -6.96 17.23 -0.36
C LYS A 119 -5.96 16.16 -0.78
N LYS A 120 -6.26 14.90 -0.51
CA LYS A 120 -5.37 13.78 -0.85
C LYS A 120 -5.19 13.61 -2.36
N LEU A 121 -6.17 14.03 -3.17
CA LEU A 121 -6.08 13.99 -4.64
C LEU A 121 -4.87 14.75 -5.19
N TYR A 122 -4.48 15.86 -4.56
CA TYR A 122 -3.29 16.61 -4.96
C TYR A 122 -2.02 15.78 -4.79
N THR A 123 -1.81 15.20 -3.60
CA THR A 123 -0.64 14.36 -3.30
C THR A 123 -0.64 13.09 -4.15
N LEU A 124 -1.81 12.47 -4.34
CA LEU A 124 -1.98 11.32 -5.23
C LEU A 124 -1.52 11.64 -6.65
N LYS A 125 -1.92 12.79 -7.20
CA LYS A 125 -1.47 13.23 -8.53
C LYS A 125 0.05 13.37 -8.62
N GLN A 126 0.70 13.87 -7.56
CA GLN A 126 2.16 13.97 -7.50
C GLN A 126 2.83 12.59 -7.45
N SER A 127 2.28 11.66 -6.66
CA SER A 127 2.76 10.27 -6.61
C SER A 127 2.65 9.58 -7.97
N LEU A 128 1.49 9.71 -8.65
CA LEU A 128 1.28 9.18 -9.99
C LEU A 128 2.28 9.76 -10.99
N ALA A 129 2.44 11.09 -11.01
CA ALA A 129 3.38 11.75 -11.92
C ALA A 129 4.82 11.25 -11.75
N LYS A 130 5.26 11.00 -10.51
CA LYS A 130 6.61 10.45 -10.25
C LYS A 130 6.76 9.02 -10.80
N VAL A 131 5.74 8.19 -10.63
CA VAL A 131 5.74 6.81 -11.14
C VAL A 131 5.69 6.78 -12.68
N GLU A 132 4.86 7.62 -13.31
CA GLU A 132 4.80 7.73 -14.77
C GLU A 132 6.12 8.24 -15.37
N ASN A 133 6.77 9.21 -14.73
CA ASN A 133 8.10 9.68 -15.14
C ASN A 133 9.18 8.61 -15.03
N ALA A 134 9.11 7.76 -14.00
CA ALA A 134 10.01 6.62 -13.85
C ALA A 134 9.82 5.61 -15.00
N CYS A 135 8.57 5.27 -15.32
CA CYS A 135 8.23 4.38 -16.44
C CYS A 135 8.68 4.96 -17.79
N TYR A 136 8.44 6.25 -18.01
CA TYR A 136 8.91 6.96 -19.21
C TYR A 136 10.43 6.86 -19.35
N THR A 137 11.17 7.14 -18.27
CA THR A 137 12.62 7.09 -18.27
C THR A 137 13.15 5.68 -18.57
N LEU A 138 12.55 4.65 -17.95
CA LEU A 138 12.88 3.26 -18.24
C LEU A 138 12.61 2.90 -19.70
N LYS A 139 11.46 3.33 -20.25
CA LYS A 139 11.08 3.00 -21.61
C LYS A 139 12.03 3.63 -22.64
N VAL A 140 12.42 4.89 -22.45
CA VAL A 140 13.36 5.59 -23.33
C VAL A 140 14.73 4.93 -23.26
N ARG A 141 15.32 4.78 -22.06
CA ARG A 141 16.66 4.20 -21.90
C ARG A 141 16.74 2.72 -22.28
N GLY A 142 15.70 1.94 -21.97
CA GLY A 142 15.61 0.54 -22.38
C GLY A 142 15.41 0.34 -23.89
N SER A 143 15.05 1.40 -24.62
CA SER A 143 14.98 1.40 -26.09
C SER A 143 16.29 1.88 -26.74
N GLU A 144 17.18 2.52 -25.98
CA GLU A 144 18.48 3.04 -26.44
C GLU A 144 19.64 2.06 -26.19
N ILE A 145 19.59 1.24 -25.13
CA ILE A 145 20.67 0.33 -24.73
C ILE A 145 20.34 -1.12 -25.14
N PRO A 146 21.20 -1.82 -25.90
CA PRO A 146 21.01 -3.22 -26.24
C PRO A 146 20.84 -4.09 -24.98
N LYS A 147 19.87 -5.01 -25.00
CA LYS A 147 19.46 -5.83 -23.83
C LYS A 147 20.61 -6.55 -23.07
N HIS A 148 21.79 -6.70 -23.68
CA HIS A 148 22.95 -7.34 -23.05
C HIS A 148 23.85 -6.39 -22.22
N VAL A 149 23.66 -5.06 -22.30
CA VAL A 149 24.49 -4.04 -21.61
C VAL A 149 23.76 -3.42 -20.41
N LEU A 150 22.47 -3.67 -20.27
CA LEU A 150 21.66 -3.09 -19.19
C LEU A 150 22.10 -3.56 -17.78
N VAL A 151 22.60 -4.78 -17.66
CA VAL A 151 23.05 -5.33 -16.37
C VAL A 151 24.30 -4.59 -15.85
N ASP A 152 25.19 -4.17 -16.75
CA ASP A 152 26.45 -3.53 -16.37
C ASP A 152 26.24 -2.08 -15.91
N VAL A 153 25.34 -1.32 -16.55
CA VAL A 153 25.13 0.11 -16.24
C VAL A 153 24.51 0.33 -14.86
N PHE A 154 23.64 -0.58 -14.40
CA PHE A 154 23.08 -0.51 -13.05
C PHE A 154 24.03 -1.10 -12.00
N SER A 155 24.83 -2.12 -12.35
CA SER A 155 25.85 -2.69 -11.45
C SER A 155 26.97 -1.69 -11.15
N THR A 156 27.39 -0.88 -12.14
CA THR A 156 28.48 0.10 -11.94
C THR A 156 28.09 1.23 -10.99
N LYS A 157 26.78 1.52 -10.85
CA LYS A 157 26.31 2.62 -9.98
C LYS A 157 26.24 2.20 -8.51
N THR A 158 26.01 0.92 -8.23
CA THR A 158 26.02 0.37 -6.87
C THR A 158 27.44 0.35 -6.29
N GLU A 159 28.46 0.05 -7.10
CA GLU A 159 29.86 0.07 -6.66
C GLU A 159 30.38 1.48 -6.32
N LEU A 160 29.82 2.52 -6.94
CA LEU A 160 30.23 3.92 -6.68
C LEU A 160 29.59 4.49 -5.41
N ILE A 161 28.45 3.96 -4.96
CA ILE A 161 27.75 4.44 -3.76
C ILE A 161 28.38 3.82 -2.49
N ASP A 162 28.78 2.55 -2.54
CA ASP A 162 29.47 1.89 -1.41
C ASP A 162 30.86 2.52 -1.10
N HIS A 163 31.48 3.19 -2.07
CA HIS A 163 32.77 3.85 -1.86
C HIS A 163 32.67 5.24 -1.21
N GLU A 164 31.50 5.90 -1.27
CA GLU A 164 31.31 7.25 -0.69
C GLU A 164 30.92 7.20 0.81
N GLU A 165 30.23 6.14 1.27
CA GLU A 165 29.87 5.98 2.69
C GLU A 165 31.03 5.51 3.59
N CYS A 166 32.14 5.02 3.02
CA CYS A 166 33.31 4.60 3.81
C CYS A 166 34.32 5.74 4.08
N LEU A 167 34.09 6.92 3.50
CA LEU A 167 35.00 8.09 3.57
C LEU A 167 34.38 9.33 4.22
N SER A 168 33.21 9.21 4.85
CA SER A 168 32.51 10.29 5.58
C SER A 168 32.45 10.04 7.07
#